data_AF-A0A562I4G1-F1
#
_entry.id   AF-A0A562I4G1-F1
#
_cell.length_a   1.000
_cell.length_b   1.000
_cell.length_c   1.000
_cell.angle_alpha   90.00
_cell.angle_beta   90.00
_cell.angle_gamma   90.00
#
_symmetry.space_group_name_H-M   'P 1'
#
loop_
_entity.id
_entity.type
_entity.pdbx_description
1 polymer ?
#
loop_
_entity_poly.entity_id
_entity_poly.type
_entity_poly.pdbx_seq_one_letter_code
_entity_poly.pdbx_strand_id
1 'polypeptide(L)'
;MNGHLDQAAALAADPAGTAGPRDTLRRRYDAGRAEALLTAAGLVVEEIHGVRVLADLLPAAVADGQPAALVELELALAARPPYRDLAAQLHLFARRPA
;
A
#
# COMPACT_ATOMS: atom_id res chain seq x y z
N MET A 1 0.97 12.37 -17.74
CA MET A 1 0.46 12.15 -16.37
C MET A 1 1.18 13.17 -15.50
N ASN A 2 0.49 14.22 -15.05
CA ASN A 2 1.13 15.27 -14.25
C ASN A 2 0.83 14.97 -12.79
N GLY A 3 1.88 14.81 -11.98
CA GLY A 3 1.72 14.67 -10.53
C GLY A 3 1.23 15.98 -9.91
N HIS A 4 0.40 15.89 -8.87
CA HIS A 4 -0.09 17.02 -8.08
C HIS A 4 0.71 17.14 -6.78
N LEU A 5 1.88 17.77 -6.85
CA LEU A 5 2.83 17.82 -5.72
C LEU A 5 2.33 18.68 -4.54
N ASP A 6 1.56 19.72 -4.83
CA ASP A 6 0.85 20.52 -3.84
C ASP A 6 -0.15 19.68 -3.03
N GLN A 7 -0.92 18.83 -3.73
CA GLN A 7 -1.84 17.89 -3.08
C GLN A 7 -1.10 16.82 -2.29
N ALA A 8 0.02 16.30 -2.82
CA ALA A 8 0.86 15.34 -2.12
C ALA A 8 1.44 15.93 -0.82
N ALA A 9 1.90 17.19 -0.85
CA ALA A 9 2.40 17.88 0.33
C ALA A 9 1.30 18.10 1.38
N ALA A 10 0.09 18.49 0.95
CA ALA A 10 -1.06 18.62 1.84
C ALA A 10 -1.42 17.29 2.53
N LEU A 11 -1.45 16.19 1.76
CA LEU A 11 -1.68 14.85 2.27
C LEU A 11 -0.62 14.41 3.29
N ALA A 12 0.65 14.69 3.01
CA ALA A 12 1.76 14.31 3.89
C ALA A 12 1.75 15.07 5.23
N ALA A 13 1.25 16.31 5.24
CA ALA A 13 1.15 17.12 6.44
C ALA A 13 -0.11 16.83 7.29
N ASP A 14 -1.16 16.26 6.70
CA ASP A 14 -2.42 15.94 7.38
C ASP A 14 -2.29 14.62 8.17
N PRO A 15 -2.45 14.61 9.51
CA PRO A 15 -2.36 13.40 10.32
C PRO A 15 -3.39 12.32 9.93
N ALA A 16 -4.56 12.70 9.43
CA ALA A 16 -5.59 11.79 8.93
C ALA A 16 -5.39 11.42 7.46
N GLY A 17 -4.41 12.02 6.77
CA GLY A 17 -4.06 11.72 5.38
C GLY A 17 -5.14 12.13 4.40
N THR A 18 -5.77 13.29 4.63
CA THR A 18 -6.84 13.85 3.78
C THR A 18 -6.34 15.00 2.91
N ALA A 19 -6.90 15.15 1.71
CA ALA A 19 -6.63 16.26 0.80
C ALA A 19 -7.64 17.42 0.98
N GLY A 20 -8.25 17.54 2.16
CA GLY A 20 -9.23 18.59 2.48
C GLY A 20 -10.68 18.28 2.07
N PRO A 21 -11.57 19.29 2.03
CA PRO A 21 -13.03 19.09 1.95
C PRO A 21 -13.56 18.42 0.67
N ARG A 22 -12.76 18.38 -0.40
CA ARG A 22 -13.14 17.72 -1.67
C ARG A 22 -12.59 16.29 -1.78
N ASP A 23 -11.88 15.81 -0.76
CA ASP A 23 -11.32 14.47 -0.77
C ASP A 23 -12.44 13.42 -0.74
N THR A 24 -12.55 12.66 -1.83
CA THR A 24 -13.53 11.57 -1.95
C THR A 24 -13.02 10.28 -1.32
N LEU A 25 -11.71 10.18 -1.07
CA LEU A 25 -11.15 9.03 -0.38
C LEU A 25 -11.40 9.20 1.11
N ARG A 26 -12.29 8.36 1.65
CA ARG A 26 -12.70 8.47 3.06
C ARG A 26 -11.50 8.34 4.01
N ARG A 27 -10.59 7.38 3.75
CA ARG A 27 -9.40 7.11 4.57
C ARG A 27 -8.30 6.48 3.72
N ARG A 28 -7.06 6.93 3.91
CA ARG A 28 -5.83 6.28 3.41
C ARG A 28 -5.17 5.58 4.59
N TYR A 29 -4.73 4.35 4.39
CA TYR A 29 -4.13 3.54 5.44
C TYR A 29 -2.70 3.16 5.07
N ASP A 30 -1.79 3.37 6.00
CA ASP A 30 -0.53 2.62 6.04
C ASP A 30 -0.76 1.24 6.68
N ALA A 31 0.27 0.39 6.68
CA ALA A 31 0.18 -0.96 7.22
C ALA A 31 -0.27 -0.98 8.70
N GLY A 32 0.27 -0.09 9.54
CA GLY A 32 -0.04 -0.04 10.96
C GLY A 32 -1.48 0.42 11.23
N ARG A 33 -1.97 1.43 10.49
CA ARG A 33 -3.36 1.91 10.61
C ARG A 33 -4.36 0.88 10.08
N ALA A 34 -4.02 0.15 9.02
CA ALA A 34 -4.85 -0.93 8.50
C ALA A 34 -4.93 -2.09 9.49
N GLU A 35 -3.79 -2.48 10.09
CA GLU A 35 -3.74 -3.50 11.14
C GLU A 35 -4.59 -3.09 12.35
N ALA A 36 -4.37 -1.88 12.87
CA ALA A 36 -5.12 -1.35 14.01
C ALA A 36 -6.64 -1.33 13.75
N LEU A 37 -7.07 -1.02 12.53
CA LEU A 37 -8.48 -1.05 12.15
C LEU A 37 -9.07 -2.46 12.25
N LEU A 38 -8.37 -3.47 11.74
CA LEU A 38 -8.83 -4.86 11.78
C LEU A 38 -8.80 -5.41 13.22
N THR A 39 -7.77 -5.09 14.00
CA THR A 39 -7.68 -5.47 15.41
C THR A 39 -8.79 -4.85 16.24
N ALA A 40 -9.13 -3.58 16.02
CA ALA A 40 -10.26 -2.92 16.69
C ALA A 40 -11.61 -3.57 16.34
N ALA A 41 -11.72 -4.23 15.17
CA ALA A 41 -12.88 -5.02 14.77
C ALA A 41 -12.89 -6.45 15.34
N GLY A 42 -11.93 -6.81 16.20
CA GLY A 42 -11.81 -8.12 16.81
C GLY A 42 -11.20 -9.19 15.91
N LEU A 43 -10.49 -8.81 14.85
CA LEU A 43 -9.74 -9.72 13.98
C LEU A 43 -8.28 -9.81 14.42
N VAL A 44 -7.63 -10.91 14.10
CA VAL A 44 -6.18 -11.09 14.22
C VAL A 44 -5.59 -11.05 12.82
N VAL A 45 -4.72 -10.07 12.57
CA VAL A 45 -4.00 -9.96 11.30
C VAL A 45 -2.83 -10.94 11.33
N GLU A 46 -2.78 -11.83 10.36
CA GLU A 46 -1.74 -12.87 10.25
C GLU A 46 -0.65 -12.42 9.28
N GLU A 47 -1.04 -11.78 8.17
CA GLU A 47 -0.11 -11.35 7.11
C GLU A 47 -0.53 -10.01 6.50
N ILE A 48 0.46 -9.21 6.09
CA ILE A 48 0.29 -7.95 5.35
C ILE A 48 1.25 -7.95 4.16
N HIS A 49 0.69 -7.80 2.96
CA HIS A 49 1.43 -7.81 1.71
C HIS A 49 1.19 -6.53 0.91
N GLY A 50 2.27 -5.93 0.40
CA GLY A 50 2.19 -4.90 -0.64
C GLY A 50 1.87 -5.56 -1.99
N VAL A 51 0.97 -4.94 -2.74
CA VAL A 51 0.61 -5.38 -4.10
C VAL A 51 1.36 -4.51 -5.10
N ARG A 52 2.06 -5.14 -6.06
CA ARG A 52 2.83 -4.44 -7.09
C ARG A 52 3.94 -3.52 -6.54
N VAL A 53 4.69 -4.03 -5.56
CA VAL A 53 5.74 -3.31 -4.81
C VAL A 53 6.86 -2.71 -5.68
N LEU A 54 7.03 -3.18 -6.91
CA LEU A 54 8.03 -2.67 -7.87
C LEU A 54 7.40 -2.21 -9.19
N ALA A 55 6.34 -2.87 -9.66
CA ALA A 55 5.81 -2.69 -11.00
C ALA A 55 5.34 -1.25 -11.30
N ASP A 56 4.89 -0.51 -10.28
CA ASP A 56 4.49 0.90 -10.42
C ASP A 56 5.68 1.88 -10.39
N LEU A 57 6.86 1.43 -9.98
CA LEU A 57 8.08 2.23 -9.84
C LEU A 57 9.08 2.01 -10.99
N LEU A 58 8.91 0.92 -11.75
CA LEU A 58 9.80 0.55 -12.85
C LEU A 58 9.34 1.18 -14.18
N PRO A 59 10.27 1.52 -15.09
CA PRO A 59 9.91 1.82 -16.48
C PRO A 59 9.20 0.63 -17.11
N ALA A 60 8.14 0.87 -17.90
CA ALA A 60 7.35 -0.18 -18.54
C ALA A 60 8.21 -1.19 -19.32
N ALA A 61 9.20 -0.72 -20.07
CA ALA A 61 10.11 -1.59 -20.83
C ALA A 61 10.90 -2.59 -19.96
N VAL A 62 11.19 -2.26 -18.70
CA VAL A 62 11.86 -3.17 -17.76
C VAL A 62 10.88 -4.21 -17.24
N ALA A 63 9.66 -3.79 -16.87
CA ALA A 63 8.62 -4.69 -16.39
C ALA A 63 8.19 -5.70 -17.47
N ASP A 64 8.02 -5.23 -18.71
CA ASP A 64 7.57 -6.03 -19.84
C ASP A 64 8.65 -7.00 -20.36
N GLY A 65 9.93 -6.70 -20.12
CA GLY A 65 11.04 -7.52 -20.60
C GLY A 65 11.21 -8.85 -19.87
N GLN A 66 10.82 -8.92 -18.58
CA GLN A 66 10.99 -10.11 -17.74
C GLN A 66 9.81 -10.29 -16.75
N PRO A 67 8.57 -10.43 -17.23
CA PRO A 67 7.38 -10.38 -16.38
C PRO A 67 7.36 -11.49 -15.31
N ALA A 68 7.81 -12.71 -15.65
CA ALA A 68 7.87 -13.81 -14.69
C ALA A 68 8.88 -13.54 -13.56
N ALA A 69 10.08 -13.04 -13.89
CA ALA A 69 11.09 -12.71 -12.89
C ALA A 69 10.65 -11.54 -11.99
N LEU A 70 9.92 -10.57 -12.55
CA LEU A 70 9.33 -9.48 -11.79
C LEU A 70 8.31 -10.01 -10.77
N VAL A 71 7.40 -10.90 -11.18
CA VAL A 71 6.40 -11.50 -10.27
C VAL A 71 7.09 -12.23 -9.11
N GLU A 72 8.08 -13.08 -9.40
CA GLU A 72 8.82 -13.80 -8.35
C GLU A 72 9.51 -12.85 -7.37
N LEU A 73 10.13 -11.78 -7.89
CA LEU A 73 10.76 -10.76 -7.04
C LEU A 73 9.72 -10.01 -6.20
N GLU A 74 8.58 -9.64 -6.78
CA GLU A 74 7.51 -8.97 -6.03
C GLU A 74 6.95 -9.84 -4.92
N LEU A 75 6.71 -11.13 -5.17
CA LEU A 75 6.28 -12.08 -4.14
C LEU A 75 7.28 -12.15 -2.99
N ALA A 76 8.58 -12.22 -3.30
CA ALA A 76 9.65 -12.26 -2.30
C ALA A 76 9.78 -10.97 -1.47
N LEU A 77 9.25 -9.84 -1.97
CA LEU A 77 9.32 -8.53 -1.34
C LEU A 77 8.00 -8.07 -0.72
N ALA A 78 6.89 -8.71 -1.07
CA ALA A 78 5.53 -8.27 -0.71
C ALA A 78 5.33 -8.05 0.79
N ALA A 79 5.92 -8.88 1.66
CA ALA A 79 5.78 -8.75 3.12
C ALA A 79 6.83 -7.84 3.77
N ARG A 80 7.84 -7.38 3.05
CA ARG A 80 9.08 -6.84 3.62
C ARG A 80 9.10 -5.30 3.58
N PRO A 81 9.21 -4.61 4.72
CA PRO A 81 9.58 -3.19 4.72
C PRO A 81 10.98 -2.98 4.12
N PRO A 82 11.23 -1.88 3.38
CA PRO A 82 10.27 -0.83 3.04
C PRO A 82 9.39 -1.15 1.82
N TYR A 83 9.66 -2.22 1.07
CA TYR A 83 8.98 -2.55 -0.20
C TYR A 83 7.46 -2.66 -0.04
N ARG A 84 6.99 -3.39 0.99
CA ARG A 84 5.58 -3.49 1.37
C ARG A 84 4.92 -2.12 1.52
N ASP A 85 5.61 -1.20 2.20
CA ASP A 85 5.05 0.10 2.61
C ASP A 85 5.04 1.14 1.49
N LEU A 86 5.79 0.90 0.41
CA LEU A 86 5.80 1.73 -0.79
C LEU A 86 4.73 1.33 -1.81
N ALA A 87 4.10 0.16 -1.65
CA ALA A 87 3.04 -0.27 -2.54
C ALA A 87 1.84 0.67 -2.48
N ALA A 88 1.24 0.95 -3.64
CA ALA A 88 0.02 1.75 -3.72
C ALA A 88 -1.20 1.04 -3.08
N GLN A 89 -1.09 -0.27 -2.84
CA GLN A 89 -2.13 -1.12 -2.28
C GLN A 89 -1.54 -2.11 -1.28
N LEU A 90 -2.27 -2.37 -0.20
CA LEU A 90 -1.98 -3.41 0.79
C LEU A 90 -3.08 -4.47 0.79
N HIS A 91 -2.68 -5.73 0.83
CA HIS A 91 -3.54 -6.88 1.06
C HIS A 91 -3.28 -7.43 2.47
N LEU A 92 -4.33 -7.55 3.28
CA LEU A 92 -4.24 -8.04 4.64
C LEU A 92 -5.01 -9.36 4.74
N PHE A 93 -4.35 -10.38 5.26
CA PHE A 93 -5.00 -11.63 5.64
C PHE A 93 -5.22 -11.65 7.14
N ALA A 94 -6.47 -11.79 7.56
CA ALA A 94 -6.86 -11.74 8.95
C ALA A 94 -7.91 -12.81 9.27
N ARG A 95 -7.80 -13.41 10.45
CA ARG A 95 -8.77 -14.39 10.95
C ARG A 95 -9.64 -13.81 12.06
N ARG A 96 -10.83 -14.40 12.21
CA ARG A 96 -11.67 -14.20 13.39
C ARG A 96 -11.25 -15.22 14.46
N PRO A 97 -10.92 -14.80 15.70
CA PRO A 97 -10.73 -15.72 16.83
C PRO A 97 -12.00 -16.56 17.09
N ALA A 98 -11.80 -17.79 17.58
CA ALA A 98 -12.89 -18.69 17.97
C ALA A 98 -13.62 -18.18 19.22
#